data_AF-A0A1L7BG19-F1
#
_entry.id   AF-A0A1L7BG19-F1
#
_cell.length_a   1.000
_cell.length_b   1.000
_cell.length_c   1.000
_cell.angle_alpha   90.00
_cell.angle_beta   90.00
_cell.angle_gamma   90.00
#
_symmetry.space_group_name_H-M   'P 1'
#
loop_
_entity.id
_entity.type
_entity.pdbx_description
1 polymer ?
#
loop_
_entity_poly.entity_id
_entity_poly.type
_entity_poly.pdbx_seq_one_letter_code
_entity_poly.pdbx_strand_id
1 'polypeptide(L)'
;MLKDKNLYYNLAEAKAKFSKVVEESTNNNVIITKNGKPVSVIINYEKFEKLLTFLENIWELYLLEVGDPSLHTKLKPEDIFDDK
;
A
#
# COMPACT_ATOMS: atom_id res chain seq x y z
N MET A 1 10.89 -9.27 -13.69
CA MET A 1 9.88 -8.50 -12.96
C MET A 1 8.51 -9.00 -13.38
N LEU A 2 7.83 -9.77 -12.53
CA LEU A 2 6.44 -10.15 -12.79
C LEU A 2 5.60 -8.87 -12.77
N LYS A 3 4.98 -8.56 -13.90
CA LYS A 3 4.06 -7.43 -14.02
C LYS A 3 2.75 -7.85 -13.35
N ASP A 4 2.63 -7.57 -12.05
CA ASP A 4 1.38 -7.80 -11.33
C ASP A 4 0.27 -7.04 -12.06
N LYS A 5 -0.83 -7.73 -12.35
CA LYS A 5 -2.01 -7.10 -12.98
C LYS A 5 -2.87 -6.47 -11.90
N ASN A 6 -3.55 -5.39 -12.25
CA ASN A 6 -4.57 -4.80 -11.40
C ASN A 6 -5.92 -5.45 -11.75
N LEU A 7 -6.53 -6.10 -10.78
CA LEU A 7 -7.88 -6.65 -10.89
C LEU A 7 -8.84 -5.73 -10.14
N TYR A 8 -10.02 -5.49 -10.69
CA TYR A 8 -10.99 -4.57 -10.10
C TYR A 8 -12.24 -5.32 -9.68
N TYR A 9 -12.64 -5.10 -8.44
CA TYR A 9 -13.90 -5.59 -7.89
C TYR A 9 -14.67 -4.41 -7.30
N ASN A 10 -15.98 -4.34 -7.51
CA ASN A 10 -16.79 -3.45 -6.69
C ASN A 10 -16.95 -4.04 -5.28
N LEU A 11 -17.26 -3.20 -4.30
CA LEU A 11 -17.35 -3.60 -2.90
C LEU A 11 -18.36 -4.75 -2.66
N ALA A 12 -19.46 -4.79 -3.41
CA ALA A 12 -20.46 -5.85 -3.26
C ALA A 12 -19.96 -7.19 -3.80
N GLU A 13 -19.34 -7.18 -4.99
CA GLU A 13 -18.72 -8.36 -5.61
C GLU A 13 -17.58 -8.91 -4.75
N ALA A 14 -16.73 -8.03 -4.22
CA ALA A 14 -15.62 -8.42 -3.37
C ALA A 14 -16.10 -9.12 -2.09
N LYS A 15 -17.17 -8.61 -1.47
CA LYS A 15 -17.80 -9.25 -0.30
C LYS A 15 -18.37 -10.63 -0.63
N ALA A 16 -19.08 -10.73 -1.75
CA ALA A 16 -19.70 -12.00 -2.17
C ALA A 16 -18.67 -13.07 -2.57
N LYS A 17 -17.49 -12.67 -3.02
CA LYS A 17 -16.44 -13.56 -3.56
C LYS A 17 -15.13 -13.43 -2.80
N PHE A 18 -15.18 -13.16 -1.50
CA PHE A 18 -14.00 -12.76 -0.72
C PHE A 18 -12.86 -13.78 -0.79
N SER A 19 -13.14 -15.09 -0.68
CA SER A 19 -12.10 -16.13 -0.78
C SER A 19 -11.35 -16.08 -2.11
N LYS A 20 -12.07 -15.89 -3.23
CA LYS A 20 -11.46 -15.76 -4.56
C LYS A 20 -10.64 -14.49 -4.68
N VAL A 21 -11.14 -13.38 -4.14
CA VAL A 21 -10.41 -12.11 -4.11
C VAL A 21 -9.08 -12.24 -3.37
N VAL A 22 -9.07 -12.94 -2.23
CA VAL A 22 -7.85 -13.22 -1.47
C VAL A 22 -6.89 -14.11 -2.26
N GLU A 23 -7.39 -15.19 -2.86
CA GLU A 23 -6.56 -16.08 -3.70
C GLU A 23 -5.91 -15.31 -4.86
N GLU A 24 -6.68 -14.51 -5.60
CA GLU A 24 -6.20 -13.71 -6.72
C GLU A 24 -5.18 -12.65 -6.29
N SER A 25 -5.29 -12.11 -5.07
CA SER A 25 -4.34 -11.13 -4.51
C SER A 25 -2.93 -11.70 -4.28
N THR A 26 -2.78 -13.03 -4.30
CA THR A 26 -1.46 -13.69 -4.17
C THR A 26 -0.53 -13.30 -5.31
N ASN A 27 -1.07 -13.10 -6.52
CA ASN A 27 -0.29 -12.82 -7.73
C ASN A 27 -0.68 -11.49 -8.42
N ASN A 28 -1.65 -10.76 -7.87
CA ASN A 28 -2.20 -9.55 -8.48
C ASN A 28 -2.46 -8.49 -7.41
N ASN A 29 -2.57 -7.23 -7.83
CA ASN A 29 -3.15 -6.20 -6.96
C ASN A 29 -4.66 -6.19 -7.17
N VAL A 30 -5.43 -6.46 -6.13
CA VAL A 30 -6.89 -6.42 -6.21
C VAL A 30 -7.40 -5.08 -5.69
N ILE A 31 -7.85 -4.22 -6.60
CA ILE A 31 -8.41 -2.90 -6.31
C ILE A 31 -9.92 -3.05 -6.02
N ILE A 32 -10.32 -2.62 -4.83
CA ILE A 32 -11.71 -2.57 -4.41
C ILE A 32 -12.26 -1.17 -4.73
N THR A 33 -13.41 -1.13 -5.41
CA THR A 33 -14.07 0.12 -5.80
C THR A 33 -15.43 0.29 -5.11
N LYS A 34 -15.80 1.55 -4.84
CA LYS A 34 -17.13 1.95 -4.37
C LYS A 34 -17.60 3.13 -5.23
N ASN A 35 -18.79 3.01 -5.81
CA ASN A 35 -19.34 4.00 -6.75
C ASN A 35 -18.37 4.34 -7.90
N GLY A 36 -17.70 3.31 -8.45
CA GLY A 36 -16.74 3.44 -9.55
C GLY A 36 -15.36 4.01 -9.16
N LYS A 37 -15.14 4.37 -7.90
CA LYS A 37 -13.85 4.91 -7.42
C LYS A 37 -13.08 3.86 -6.60
N PRO A 38 -11.76 3.69 -6.80
CA PRO A 38 -10.92 2.90 -5.90
C PRO A 38 -11.01 3.41 -4.46
N VAL A 39 -11.13 2.50 -3.49
CA VAL A 39 -11.21 2.83 -2.06
C VAL A 39 -10.29 1.96 -1.19
N SER A 40 -9.86 0.81 -1.69
CA SER A 40 -8.93 -0.07 -0.99
C SER A 40 -8.20 -0.96 -1.99
N VAL A 41 -7.08 -1.54 -1.56
CA VAL A 41 -6.36 -2.57 -2.30
C VAL A 41 -6.11 -3.76 -1.40
N ILE A 42 -6.20 -4.96 -1.96
CA ILE A 42 -5.76 -6.21 -1.35
C ILE A 42 -4.57 -6.69 -2.16
N ILE A 43 -3.44 -6.88 -1.47
CA ILE A 43 -2.20 -7.39 -2.04
C ILE A 43 -1.71 -8.58 -1.21
N ASN A 44 -0.85 -9.40 -1.81
CA ASN A 44 -0.11 -10.43 -1.10
C ASN A 44 0.64 -9.85 0.11
N TYR A 45 0.61 -10.57 1.24
CA TYR A 45 1.24 -10.14 2.49
C TYR A 45 2.76 -9.92 2.37
N GLU A 46 3.49 -10.84 1.74
CA GLU A 46 4.94 -10.66 1.58
C GLU A 46 5.28 -9.43 0.73
N LYS A 47 4.43 -9.11 -0.25
CA LYS A 47 4.57 -7.90 -1.05
C LYS A 47 4.34 -6.65 -0.18
N PHE A 48 3.32 -6.66 0.67
CA PHE A 48 3.07 -5.58 1.62
C PHE A 48 4.28 -5.34 2.54
N GLU A 49 4.80 -6.39 3.17
CA GLU A 49 5.97 -6.30 4.06
C GLU A 49 7.19 -5.73 3.32
N LYS A 50 7.49 -6.22 2.11
CA LYS A 50 8.61 -5.72 1.30
C LYS A 50 8.46 -4.24 0.94
N LEU A 51 7.24 -3.77 0.68
CA LEU A 51 6.97 -2.35 0.42
C LEU A 51 7.18 -1.51 1.67
N LEU A 52 6.70 -1.95 2.83
CA LEU A 52 6.91 -1.24 4.09
C LEU A 52 8.39 -1.15 4.45
N THR A 53 9.10 -2.27 4.45
CA THR A 53 10.55 -2.30 4.73
C THR A 53 11.33 -1.43 3.76
N PHE A 54 10.94 -1.40 2.48
CA PHE A 54 11.59 -0.53 1.50
C PHE A 54 11.40 0.96 1.82
N LEU A 55 10.19 1.37 2.23
CA LEU A 55 9.91 2.75 2.63
C LEU A 55 10.68 3.15 3.90
N GLU A 56 10.75 2.26 4.88
CA GLU A 56 11.53 2.46 6.11
C GLU A 56 13.01 2.69 5.78
N ASN A 57 13.61 1.82 4.96
CA ASN A 57 15.01 1.96 4.56
C ASN A 57 15.29 3.28 3.81
N ILE A 58 14.38 3.72 2.94
CA ILE A 58 14.50 5.02 2.25
C ILE A 58 14.49 6.16 3.26
N TRP A 59 13.58 6.10 4.24
CA TRP A 59 13.46 7.13 5.26
C TRP A 59 14.73 7.20 6.12
N GLU A 60 15.29 6.07 6.52
CA GLU A 60 16.56 6.01 7.24
C GLU A 60 17.71 6.62 6.44
N LEU A 61 17.81 6.30 5.14
CA LEU A 61 18.82 6.87 4.25
C LEU A 61 18.66 8.39 4.12
N TYR A 62 17.44 8.88 3.93
CA TYR A 62 17.15 10.32 3.88
C TYR A 62 17.60 11.02 5.17
N LEU A 63 17.30 10.46 6.33
CA LEU A 63 17.73 11.02 7.61
C LEU A 63 19.27 11.03 7.75
N LEU A 64 19.95 10.00 7.26
CA LEU A 64 21.41 9.91 7.29
C LEU A 64 22.07 10.94 6.37
N GLU A 65 21.52 11.17 5.18
CA GLU A 65 22.02 12.19 4.23
C GLU A 65 21.81 13.62 4.73
N VAL A 66 20.73 13.89 5.46
CA VAL A 66 20.36 15.24 5.92
C VAL A 66 21.17 15.70 7.14
N GLY A 67 21.91 14.81 7.82
CA GLY A 67 22.97 15.16 8.76
C GLY A 67 22.54 15.75 10.13
N ASP A 68 21.30 16.25 10.27
CA ASP A 68 20.72 16.66 11.57
C ASP A 68 19.17 16.47 11.64
N PRO A 69 18.67 15.43 12.34
CA PRO A 69 17.24 15.16 12.50
C PRO A 69 16.45 16.25 13.26
N SER A 70 17.14 17.13 14.00
CA SER A 70 16.52 18.19 14.80
C SER A 70 15.98 19.37 13.97
N LEU A 71 16.41 19.51 12.72
CA LEU A 71 15.88 20.50 11.77
C LEU A 71 14.58 20.05 11.08
N HIS A 72 14.25 18.76 11.15
CA HIS A 72 13.11 18.14 10.48
C HIS A 72 12.07 17.55 11.44
N THR A 73 12.14 17.89 12.74
CA THR A 73 11.24 17.46 13.84
C THR A 73 9.75 17.82 13.65
N LYS A 74 9.35 18.27 12.46
CA LYS A 74 7.97 18.62 12.11
C LYS A 74 7.35 17.72 11.03
N LEU A 75 8.06 16.74 10.49
CA LEU A 75 7.45 15.74 9.61
C LEU A 75 7.24 14.48 10.42
N LYS A 76 6.02 14.32 10.93
CA LYS A 76 5.60 13.06 11.50
C LYS A 76 5.17 12.14 10.36
N PRO A 77 5.36 10.82 10.46
CA PRO A 77 4.79 9.87 9.50
C PRO A 77 3.30 10.11 9.25
N GLU A 78 2.57 10.51 10.30
CA GLU A 78 1.16 10.93 10.19
C GLU A 78 0.92 12.05 9.15
N ASP A 79 1.85 13.00 8.96
CA ASP A 79 1.67 14.10 7.99
C ASP A 79 1.73 13.64 6.52
N ILE A 80 2.21 12.42 6.25
CA ILE A 80 2.33 11.83 4.91
C ILE A 80 1.23 10.80 4.64
N PHE A 81 0.75 10.11 5.67
CA PHE A 81 -0.21 9.01 5.55
C PHE A 81 -1.65 9.38 5.99
N ASP A 82 -1.89 10.60 6.46
CA ASP A 82 -3.22 11.08 6.84
C ASP A 82 -3.95 11.66 5.61
N ASP A 83 -4.68 10.78 4.90
CA ASP A 83 -5.66 11.18 3.89
C ASP A 83 -6.89 11.76 4.60
N LYS A 84 -7.04 13.09 4.58
CA LYS A 84 -8.32 13.76 4.87
C LYS A 84 -9.38 13.41 3.83
#